data_AF-A0AB37LZQ4-F1
#
_entry.id   AF-A0AB37LZQ4-F1
#
_cell.length_a   1.000
_cell.length_b   1.000
_cell.length_c   1.000
_cell.angle_alpha   90.00
_cell.angle_beta   90.00
_cell.angle_gamma   90.00
#
_symmetry.space_group_name_H-M   'P 1'
#
loop_
_entity.id
_entity.type
_entity.pdbx_description
1 polymer ?
#
loop_
_entity_poly.entity_id
_entity_poly.type
_entity_poly.pdbx_seq_one_letter_code
_entity_poly.pdbx_strand_id
1 'polypeptide(L)'
;MNNASVKNVLLIVEGAKREPQLMERMFDSFSLADDHQIVPVEINVHDFLDKLFQECGCDFESIDLKSFVAELLSDKDDAAQLLESSFTDTLLIFDLDPQDNRLDFKRLELMQDYYCDSTDMGQLYLSYPSVEAYRDFDPSKFFSLDDALVPSDVIFGQRSYKDWVARRGDSLADIGRIDGYTFACIIAVHALRSLWLTNEQATQNANECMADLAATVADINHSELLLNEIDRLNNDSFCACCTCLFFISNWPKRLNDVLNKAIKRGLGIRLF
;
A
#
# COMPACT_ATOMS: atom_id res chain seq x y z
N MET A 1 -34.06 2.73 4.11
CA MET A 1 -33.46 1.40 3.85
C MET A 1 -31.96 1.61 3.89
N ASN A 2 -31.28 1.14 4.93
CA ASN A 2 -29.82 1.10 4.91
C ASN A 2 -29.47 -0.01 3.92
N ASN A 3 -28.94 0.34 2.73
CA ASN A 3 -28.31 -0.66 1.90
C ASN A 3 -27.09 -1.14 2.67
N ALA A 4 -27.04 -2.44 2.99
CA ALA A 4 -25.85 -3.04 3.54
C ALA A 4 -24.72 -2.86 2.53
N SER A 5 -23.57 -2.36 2.97
CA SER A 5 -22.42 -2.19 2.06
C SER A 5 -21.69 -3.51 1.96
N VAL A 6 -21.75 -4.14 0.78
CA VAL A 6 -20.99 -5.35 0.43
C VAL A 6 -19.77 -4.93 -0.39
N LYS A 7 -18.59 -5.47 -0.06
CA LYS A 7 -17.34 -5.22 -0.79
C LYS A 7 -16.77 -6.54 -1.32
N ASN A 8 -16.53 -6.64 -2.62
CA ASN A 8 -15.84 -7.78 -3.21
C ASN A 8 -14.58 -7.26 -3.90
N VAL A 9 -13.42 -7.51 -3.30
CA VAL A 9 -12.16 -6.91 -3.71
C VAL A 9 -11.31 -7.94 -4.43
N LEU A 10 -10.97 -7.66 -5.69
CA LEU A 10 -9.93 -8.41 -6.40
C LEU A 10 -8.57 -7.88 -5.93
N LEU A 11 -7.72 -8.77 -5.45
CA LEU A 11 -6.42 -8.42 -4.88
C LEU A 11 -5.32 -9.14 -5.64
N ILE A 12 -4.71 -8.45 -6.61
CA ILE A 12 -3.60 -8.97 -7.42
C ILE A 12 -2.29 -8.68 -6.67
N VAL A 13 -1.57 -9.72 -6.29
CA VAL A 13 -0.46 -9.64 -5.32
C VAL A 13 0.72 -10.48 -5.74
N GLU A 14 1.92 -10.13 -5.26
CA GLU A 14 3.08 -11.02 -5.36
C GLU A 14 3.05 -12.18 -4.37
N GLY A 15 2.39 -12.02 -3.22
CA GLY A 15 2.20 -13.08 -2.23
C GLY A 15 0.73 -13.33 -1.88
N ALA A 16 0.25 -14.58 -2.00
CA ALA A 16 -1.14 -14.93 -1.65
C ALA A 16 -1.44 -15.02 -0.15
N LYS A 17 -0.52 -14.64 0.75
CA LYS A 17 -0.69 -14.87 2.19
C LYS A 17 -0.74 -13.60 3.04
N ARG A 18 0.29 -12.76 2.98
CA ARG A 18 0.42 -11.65 3.94
C ARG A 18 -0.37 -10.43 3.50
N GLU A 19 -0.41 -10.20 2.20
CA GLU A 19 -1.13 -9.13 1.54
C GLU A 19 -2.63 -9.28 1.77
N PRO A 20 -3.27 -10.44 1.51
CA PRO A 20 -4.69 -10.61 1.80
C PRO A 20 -4.97 -10.54 3.30
N GLN A 21 -4.11 -11.13 4.13
CA GLN A 21 -4.27 -11.09 5.59
C GLN A 21 -4.24 -9.66 6.15
N LEU A 22 -3.35 -8.79 5.65
CA LEU A 22 -3.28 -7.39 6.06
C LEU A 22 -4.54 -6.63 5.64
N MET A 23 -5.01 -6.85 4.41
CA MET A 23 -6.20 -6.21 3.87
C MET A 23 -7.47 -6.66 4.62
N GLU A 24 -7.69 -7.96 4.81
CA GLU A 24 -8.80 -8.51 5.61
C GLU A 24 -8.80 -7.90 7.01
N ARG A 25 -7.61 -7.86 7.63
CA ARG A 25 -7.48 -7.34 8.98
C ARG A 25 -7.77 -5.84 9.07
N MET A 26 -7.43 -5.07 8.05
CA MET A 26 -7.80 -3.65 7.94
C MET A 26 -9.32 -3.49 7.80
N PHE A 27 -9.96 -4.27 6.91
CA PHE A 27 -11.42 -4.27 6.73
C PHE A 27 -12.16 -4.54 8.04
N ASP A 28 -11.74 -5.58 8.77
CA ASP A 28 -12.29 -5.96 10.07
C ASP A 28 -12.09 -4.86 11.12
N SER A 29 -10.85 -4.37 11.23
CA SER A 29 -10.45 -3.44 12.30
C SER A 29 -11.15 -2.09 12.24
N PHE A 30 -11.50 -1.63 11.03
CA PHE A 30 -12.25 -0.39 10.81
C PHE A 30 -13.75 -0.61 10.56
N SER A 31 -14.18 -1.86 10.40
CA SER A 31 -15.55 -2.23 10.00
C SER A 31 -15.99 -1.50 8.72
N LEU A 32 -15.22 -1.70 7.66
CA LEU A 32 -15.36 -0.97 6.39
C LEU A 32 -16.60 -1.36 5.58
N ALA A 33 -17.06 -2.58 5.74
CA ALA A 33 -18.24 -3.12 5.09
C ALA A 33 -19.03 -4.00 6.05
N ASP A 34 -20.31 -4.21 5.76
CA ASP A 34 -21.15 -5.15 6.52
C ASP A 34 -20.80 -6.59 6.15
N ASP A 35 -20.42 -6.80 4.89
CA ASP A 35 -19.89 -8.04 4.35
C ASP A 35 -18.75 -7.71 3.37
N HIS A 36 -17.69 -8.50 3.41
CA HIS A 36 -16.59 -8.33 2.48
C HIS A 36 -15.93 -9.66 2.11
N GLN A 37 -15.49 -9.74 0.86
CA GLN A 37 -14.67 -10.82 0.34
C GLN A 37 -13.43 -10.21 -0.31
N ILE A 38 -12.27 -10.77 0.00
CA ILE A 38 -11.00 -10.46 -0.66
C ILE A 38 -10.61 -11.70 -1.44
N VAL A 39 -10.46 -11.56 -2.76
CA VAL A 39 -10.10 -12.64 -3.68
C VAL A 39 -8.66 -12.42 -4.14
N PRO A 40 -7.68 -13.13 -3.56
CA PRO A 40 -6.28 -12.96 -3.95
C PRO A 40 -5.97 -13.70 -5.26
N VAL A 41 -5.15 -13.05 -6.10
CA VAL A 41 -4.55 -13.65 -7.30
C VAL A 41 -3.06 -13.40 -7.24
N GLU A 42 -2.27 -14.47 -7.13
CA GLU A 42 -0.81 -14.39 -7.04
C GLU A 42 -0.18 -14.30 -8.43
N ILE A 43 0.52 -13.19 -8.70
CA ILE A 43 1.23 -12.96 -9.97
C ILE A 43 2.56 -12.26 -9.67
N ASN A 44 3.63 -12.70 -10.33
CA ASN A 44 4.90 -11.99 -10.29
C ASN A 44 4.80 -10.65 -11.05
N VAL A 45 5.11 -9.52 -10.40
CA VAL A 45 4.97 -8.18 -10.98
C VAL A 45 5.73 -8.00 -12.29
N HIS A 46 6.93 -8.58 -12.41
CA HIS A 46 7.73 -8.44 -13.62
C HIS A 46 7.15 -9.27 -14.77
N ASP A 47 6.62 -10.46 -14.49
CA ASP A 47 5.94 -11.27 -15.51
C ASP A 47 4.64 -10.59 -15.96
N PHE A 48 3.89 -9.98 -15.01
CA PHE A 48 2.73 -9.14 -15.29
C PHE A 48 3.11 -7.97 -16.20
N LEU A 49 4.13 -7.20 -15.82
CA LEU A 49 4.67 -6.06 -16.57
C LEU A 49 5.11 -6.45 -17.97
N ASP A 50 5.96 -7.47 -18.10
CA ASP A 50 6.49 -7.90 -19.39
C ASP A 50 5.37 -8.30 -20.35
N LYS A 51 4.37 -9.06 -19.85
CA LYS A 51 3.22 -9.45 -20.64
C LYS A 51 2.33 -8.25 -21.01
N LEU A 52 2.06 -7.36 -20.06
CA LEU A 52 1.22 -6.18 -20.27
C LEU A 52 1.82 -5.29 -21.38
N PHE A 53 3.10 -4.93 -21.25
CA PHE A 53 3.80 -4.12 -22.24
C PHE A 53 4.00 -4.85 -23.58
N GLN A 54 4.06 -6.18 -23.60
CA GLN A 54 4.10 -6.95 -24.84
C GLN A 54 2.77 -6.88 -25.61
N GLU A 55 1.63 -6.89 -24.92
CA GLU A 55 0.30 -6.94 -25.54
C GLU A 55 -0.21 -5.57 -26.00
N CYS A 56 -0.05 -4.54 -25.15
CA CYS A 56 -0.61 -3.21 -25.45
C CYS A 56 0.46 -2.12 -25.66
N GLY A 57 1.74 -2.43 -25.50
CA GLY A 57 2.80 -1.42 -25.54
C GLY A 57 2.67 -0.46 -24.35
N CYS A 58 2.00 0.67 -24.57
CA CYS A 58 1.65 1.64 -23.52
C CYS A 58 0.15 2.02 -23.54
N ASP A 59 -0.68 1.33 -24.34
CA ASP A 59 -2.12 1.60 -24.47
C ASP A 59 -2.95 0.70 -23.56
N PHE A 60 -2.84 0.92 -22.25
CA PHE A 60 -3.49 0.08 -21.25
C PHE A 60 -5.03 0.10 -21.33
N GLU A 61 -5.65 1.13 -21.94
CA GLU A 61 -7.11 1.22 -22.16
C GLU A 61 -7.66 0.10 -23.04
N SER A 62 -6.81 -0.51 -23.87
CA SER A 62 -7.19 -1.64 -24.71
C SER A 62 -7.30 -2.97 -23.94
N ILE A 63 -6.87 -3.01 -22.67
CA ILE A 63 -6.79 -4.22 -21.85
C ILE A 63 -7.93 -4.28 -20.84
N ASP A 64 -8.71 -5.35 -20.88
CA ASP A 64 -9.57 -5.73 -19.75
C ASP A 64 -8.73 -6.43 -18.69
N LEU A 65 -8.42 -5.73 -17.59
CA LEU A 65 -7.50 -6.22 -16.55
C LEU A 65 -7.90 -7.60 -16.01
N LYS A 66 -9.19 -7.86 -15.83
CA LYS A 66 -9.67 -9.15 -15.31
C LYS A 66 -9.40 -10.29 -16.29
N SER A 67 -9.69 -10.09 -17.58
CA SER A 67 -9.38 -11.08 -18.62
C SER A 67 -7.88 -11.29 -18.76
N PHE A 68 -7.10 -10.21 -18.73
CA PHE A 68 -5.64 -10.26 -18.78
C PHE A 68 -5.04 -11.09 -17.63
N VAL A 69 -5.49 -10.84 -16.40
CA VAL A 69 -5.07 -11.59 -15.21
C VAL A 69 -5.49 -13.06 -15.32
N ALA A 70 -6.69 -13.35 -15.84
CA ALA A 70 -7.16 -14.72 -16.04
C ALA A 70 -6.28 -15.51 -17.03
N GLU A 71 -5.70 -14.85 -18.04
CA GLU A 71 -4.77 -15.48 -18.99
C GLU A 71 -3.41 -15.81 -18.39
N LEU A 72 -3.01 -15.08 -17.33
CA LEU A 72 -1.77 -15.33 -16.59
C LEU A 72 -1.89 -16.48 -15.58
N LEU A 73 -3.12 -16.85 -15.21
CA LEU A 73 -3.35 -17.95 -14.28
C LEU A 73 -3.05 -19.31 -14.92
N SER A 74 -2.27 -20.13 -14.21
CA SER A 74 -1.94 -21.47 -14.66
C SER A 74 -3.09 -22.47 -14.48
N ASP A 75 -3.96 -22.25 -13.50
CA ASP A 75 -5.14 -23.05 -13.22
C ASP A 75 -6.37 -22.49 -13.98
N LYS A 76 -7.03 -23.36 -14.74
CA LYS A 76 -8.17 -22.98 -15.59
C LYS A 76 -9.46 -22.78 -14.79
N ASP A 77 -9.62 -23.49 -13.68
CA ASP A 77 -10.80 -23.36 -12.84
C ASP A 77 -10.73 -22.02 -12.08
N ASP A 78 -9.54 -21.64 -11.59
CA ASP A 78 -9.31 -20.32 -10.98
C ASP A 78 -9.54 -19.19 -12.00
N ALA A 79 -9.04 -19.35 -13.23
CA ALA A 79 -9.28 -18.39 -14.31
C ALA A 79 -10.77 -18.24 -14.65
N ALA A 80 -11.50 -19.36 -14.74
CA ALA A 80 -12.94 -19.34 -14.99
C ALA A 80 -13.71 -18.65 -13.84
N GLN A 81 -13.36 -18.96 -12.59
CA GLN A 81 -13.97 -18.34 -11.42
C GLN A 81 -13.70 -16.83 -11.37
N LEU A 82 -12.49 -16.39 -11.70
CA LEU A 82 -12.15 -14.97 -11.79
C LEU A 82 -13.02 -14.27 -12.83
N LEU A 83 -13.15 -14.84 -14.03
CA LEU A 83 -13.93 -14.27 -15.13
C LEU A 83 -15.43 -14.16 -14.80
N GLU A 84 -16.00 -15.13 -14.08
CA GLU A 84 -17.40 -15.13 -13.64
C GLU A 84 -17.69 -14.17 -12.48
N SER A 85 -16.66 -13.74 -11.74
CA SER A 85 -16.79 -12.87 -10.58
C SER A 85 -16.94 -11.39 -10.95
N SER A 86 -17.67 -10.65 -10.10
CA SER A 86 -17.76 -9.18 -10.15
C SER A 86 -17.13 -8.56 -8.92
N PHE A 87 -16.32 -7.52 -9.12
CA PHE A 87 -15.58 -6.86 -8.03
C PHE A 87 -16.02 -5.42 -7.90
N THR A 88 -16.09 -4.94 -6.66
CA THR A 88 -16.34 -3.54 -6.35
C THR A 88 -15.07 -2.71 -6.41
N ASP A 89 -13.93 -3.34 -6.17
CA ASP A 89 -12.62 -2.69 -6.13
C ASP A 89 -11.57 -3.70 -6.66
N THR A 90 -10.60 -3.22 -7.44
CA THR A 90 -9.44 -4.00 -7.90
C THR A 90 -8.16 -3.33 -7.42
N LEU A 91 -7.37 -4.06 -6.63
CA LEU A 91 -6.13 -3.57 -6.06
C LEU A 91 -4.96 -4.42 -6.58
N LEU A 92 -3.90 -3.74 -7.01
CA LEU A 92 -2.62 -4.37 -7.36
C LEU A 92 -1.63 -3.98 -6.27
N ILE A 93 -1.06 -4.95 -5.55
CA ILE A 93 -0.07 -4.70 -4.49
C ILE A 93 1.18 -5.49 -4.83
N PHE A 94 2.24 -4.78 -5.21
CA PHE A 94 3.48 -5.38 -5.69
C PHE A 94 4.70 -4.91 -4.89
N ASP A 95 5.72 -5.78 -4.84
CA ASP A 95 7.02 -5.45 -4.26
C ASP A 95 7.78 -4.58 -5.26
N LEU A 96 8.25 -3.41 -4.82
CA LEU A 96 9.09 -2.55 -5.68
C LEU A 96 10.47 -3.20 -5.95
N ASP A 97 10.90 -4.13 -5.09
CA ASP A 97 12.24 -4.74 -4.98
C ASP A 97 13.35 -4.06 -5.83
N PRO A 98 14.02 -3.02 -5.29
CA PRO A 98 15.07 -2.29 -5.99
C PRO A 98 16.29 -3.13 -6.40
N GLN A 99 16.38 -4.37 -5.89
CA GLN A 99 17.47 -5.28 -6.20
C GLN A 99 17.15 -6.24 -7.38
N ASP A 100 15.91 -6.27 -7.88
CA ASP A 100 15.56 -7.08 -9.06
C ASP A 100 16.16 -6.46 -10.33
N ASN A 101 16.82 -7.29 -11.14
CA ASN A 101 17.49 -6.85 -12.37
C ASN A 101 16.53 -6.54 -13.53
N ARG A 102 15.25 -6.92 -13.40
CA ARG A 102 14.16 -6.62 -14.34
C ARG A 102 13.40 -5.35 -13.98
N LEU A 103 13.81 -4.66 -12.92
CA LEU A 103 13.19 -3.42 -12.49
C LEU A 103 13.32 -2.33 -13.57
N ASP A 104 12.17 -1.81 -13.99
CA ASP A 104 12.08 -0.69 -14.93
C ASP A 104 11.16 0.38 -14.35
N PHE A 105 11.78 1.41 -13.78
CA PHE A 105 11.05 2.51 -13.14
C PHE A 105 10.12 3.26 -14.08
N LYS A 106 10.45 3.33 -15.39
CA LYS A 106 9.57 4.03 -16.33
C LYS A 106 8.29 3.26 -16.58
N ARG A 107 8.38 1.93 -16.63
CA ARG A 107 7.19 1.07 -16.72
C ARG A 107 6.32 1.15 -15.47
N LEU A 108 6.94 1.16 -14.29
CA LEU A 108 6.23 1.30 -13.02
C LEU A 108 5.52 2.65 -12.90
N GLU A 109 6.17 3.75 -13.26
CA GLU A 109 5.56 5.09 -13.30
C GLU A 109 4.32 5.11 -14.22
N LEU A 110 4.43 4.58 -15.44
CA LEU A 110 3.30 4.49 -16.38
C LEU A 110 2.13 3.66 -15.82
N MET A 111 2.43 2.55 -15.13
CA MET A 111 1.39 1.75 -14.48
C MET A 111 0.77 2.46 -13.28
N GLN A 112 1.55 3.20 -12.50
CA GLN A 112 1.09 3.93 -11.33
C GLN A 112 0.14 5.08 -11.71
N ASP A 113 0.40 5.74 -12.84
CA ASP A 113 -0.49 6.75 -13.43
C ASP A 113 -1.80 6.15 -13.93
N TYR A 114 -1.74 4.96 -14.53
CA TYR A 114 -2.91 4.33 -15.15
C TYR A 114 -3.82 3.64 -14.13
N TYR A 115 -3.25 2.82 -13.25
CA TYR A 115 -3.97 2.13 -12.20
C TYR A 115 -4.04 3.01 -10.94
N CYS A 116 -4.88 4.05 -10.96
CA CYS A 116 -5.01 5.02 -9.87
C CYS A 116 -6.39 5.06 -9.18
N ASP A 117 -7.40 4.36 -9.70
CA ASP A 117 -8.74 4.29 -9.10
C ASP A 117 -9.21 2.84 -8.98
N SER A 118 -9.33 2.39 -7.73
CA SER A 118 -9.70 1.01 -7.41
C SER A 118 -11.06 0.58 -7.96
N THR A 119 -11.97 1.52 -8.19
CA THR A 119 -13.35 1.26 -8.63
C THR A 119 -13.54 1.33 -10.15
N ASP A 120 -12.48 1.71 -10.88
CA ASP A 120 -12.46 1.80 -12.34
C ASP A 120 -11.46 0.79 -12.92
N MET A 121 -10.30 1.25 -13.43
CA MET A 121 -9.29 0.37 -14.04
C MET A 121 -8.46 -0.42 -13.01
N GLY A 122 -8.56 -0.07 -11.72
CA GLY A 122 -7.80 -0.65 -10.62
C GLY A 122 -6.83 0.36 -10.01
N GLN A 123 -6.30 0.05 -8.82
CA GLN A 123 -5.33 0.88 -8.12
C GLN A 123 -4.08 0.11 -7.75
N LEU A 124 -2.93 0.60 -8.22
CA LEU A 124 -1.62 0.06 -7.94
C LEU A 124 -1.04 0.67 -6.67
N TYR A 125 -0.48 -0.20 -5.84
CA TYR A 125 0.31 0.13 -4.67
C TYR A 125 1.66 -0.57 -4.75
N LEU A 126 2.71 0.25 -4.76
CA LEU A 126 4.09 -0.20 -4.71
C LEU A 126 4.65 0.11 -3.32
N SER A 127 5.39 -0.83 -2.76
CA SER A 127 6.04 -0.70 -1.45
C SER A 127 7.27 -1.61 -1.41
N TYR A 128 8.29 -1.26 -0.63
CA TYR A 128 9.44 -2.12 -0.39
C TYR A 128 9.65 -2.30 1.13
N PRO A 129 9.75 -3.53 1.64
CA PRO A 129 9.45 -4.80 0.97
C PRO A 129 7.95 -5.08 1.00
N SER A 130 7.27 -5.00 -0.15
CA SER A 130 5.82 -5.21 -0.30
C SER A 130 5.01 -4.68 0.92
N VAL A 131 4.11 -5.50 1.47
CA VAL A 131 3.31 -5.17 2.64
C VAL A 131 4.12 -5.08 3.92
N GLU A 132 5.25 -5.78 4.07
CA GLU A 132 6.11 -5.69 5.27
C GLU A 132 6.53 -4.25 5.57
N ALA A 133 6.58 -3.37 4.56
CA ALA A 133 6.84 -1.95 4.71
C ALA A 133 6.00 -1.30 5.81
N TYR A 134 4.79 -1.81 6.11
CA TYR A 134 3.95 -1.26 7.17
C TYR A 134 4.66 -1.23 8.53
N ARG A 135 5.65 -2.11 8.73
CA ARG A 135 6.42 -2.27 9.97
C ARG A 135 7.69 -1.43 10.04
N ASP A 136 8.07 -0.71 8.98
CA ASP A 136 9.36 -0.01 8.92
C ASP A 136 9.37 1.31 9.70
N PHE A 137 9.03 1.29 10.99
CA PHE A 137 9.15 2.44 11.88
C PHE A 137 9.27 1.96 13.32
N ASP A 138 9.76 2.82 14.21
CA ASP A 138 9.77 2.60 15.64
C ASP A 138 8.36 2.83 16.21
N PRO A 139 7.66 1.80 16.72
CA PRO A 139 6.31 1.95 17.25
C PRO A 139 6.22 2.82 18.52
N SER A 140 7.34 3.26 19.08
CA SER A 140 7.36 4.29 20.13
C SER A 140 7.27 5.72 19.59
N LYS A 141 7.32 5.92 18.26
CA LYS A 141 7.46 7.23 17.58
C LYS A 141 6.51 7.43 16.40
N PHE A 142 5.22 7.13 16.57
CA PHE A 142 4.19 7.19 15.50
C PHE A 142 4.01 8.54 14.75
N PHE A 143 4.67 9.63 15.16
CA PHE A 143 4.57 10.94 14.50
C PHE A 143 5.94 11.62 14.35
N SER A 144 7.00 10.82 14.25
CA SER A 144 8.35 11.32 13.99
C SER A 144 8.83 10.88 12.62
N LEU A 145 9.60 11.75 11.97
CA LEU A 145 10.37 11.45 10.76
C LEU A 145 11.84 11.16 11.06
N ASP A 146 12.27 11.20 12.33
CA ASP A 146 13.67 10.98 12.75
C ASP A 146 14.22 9.63 12.29
N ASP A 147 13.31 8.70 12.03
CA ASP A 147 13.57 7.31 11.75
C ASP A 147 13.14 6.92 10.32
N ALA A 148 12.66 7.88 9.53
CA ALA A 148 12.11 7.66 8.20
C ALA A 148 13.17 7.22 7.18
N LEU A 149 14.38 7.76 7.29
CA LEU A 149 15.48 7.41 6.39
C LEU A 149 16.22 6.15 6.84
N VAL A 150 16.38 5.24 5.90
CA VAL A 150 17.14 4.00 5.99
C VAL A 150 18.52 4.23 5.35
N PRO A 151 19.62 3.92 6.05
CA PRO A 151 20.97 4.00 5.52
C PRO A 151 21.24 3.04 4.34
N SER A 152 22.09 3.42 3.39
CA SER A 152 22.44 2.61 2.22
C SER A 152 23.06 1.24 2.53
N ASP A 153 23.81 1.12 3.63
CA ASP A 153 24.40 -0.16 4.05
C ASP A 153 23.34 -1.17 4.55
N VAL A 154 22.15 -0.70 4.90
CA VAL A 154 21.00 -1.56 5.19
C VAL A 154 20.28 -1.99 3.91
N ILE A 155 20.20 -1.09 2.92
CA ILE A 155 19.47 -1.35 1.67
C ILE A 155 20.26 -2.29 0.76
N PHE A 156 21.56 -2.03 0.59
CA PHE A 156 22.43 -2.72 -0.36
C PHE A 156 23.53 -3.57 0.29
N GLY A 157 23.58 -3.63 1.62
CA GLY A 157 24.63 -4.36 2.34
C GLY A 157 24.38 -5.85 2.54
N GLN A 158 25.18 -6.47 3.43
CA GLN A 158 25.17 -7.92 3.65
C GLN A 158 23.89 -8.45 4.33
N ARG A 159 23.09 -7.57 4.96
CA ARG A 159 21.79 -7.92 5.53
C ARG A 159 20.73 -7.36 4.62
N SER A 160 19.70 -8.15 4.30
CA SER A 160 18.61 -7.67 3.47
C SER A 160 17.84 -6.57 4.18
N TYR A 161 17.36 -5.57 3.45
CA TYR A 161 16.43 -4.57 3.99
C TYR A 161 15.16 -5.23 4.57
N LYS A 162 14.71 -6.35 3.97
CA LYS A 162 13.67 -7.24 4.48
C LYS A 162 13.92 -7.64 5.95
N ASP A 163 15.15 -8.04 6.31
CA ASP A 163 15.52 -8.37 7.69
C ASP A 163 15.52 -7.16 8.64
N TRP A 164 15.87 -5.97 8.12
CA TRP A 164 15.85 -4.73 8.90
C TRP A 164 14.42 -4.38 9.31
N VAL A 165 13.51 -4.33 8.34
CA VAL A 165 12.09 -4.05 8.55
C VAL A 165 11.46 -5.07 9.52
N ALA A 166 11.78 -6.35 9.34
CA ALA A 166 11.27 -7.41 10.20
C ALA A 166 11.65 -7.23 11.69
N ARG A 167 12.89 -6.80 11.97
CA ARG A 167 13.35 -6.58 13.36
C ARG A 167 12.79 -5.30 13.96
N ARG A 168 12.63 -4.26 13.15
CA ARG A 168 12.22 -2.92 13.61
C ARG A 168 10.79 -2.92 14.13
N GLY A 169 9.86 -3.53 13.40
CA GLY A 169 8.46 -3.65 13.78
C GLY A 169 8.08 -5.05 14.25
N ASP A 170 8.95 -5.76 14.97
CA ASP A 170 8.68 -7.13 15.47
C ASP A 170 7.44 -7.18 16.37
N SER A 171 7.16 -6.10 17.12
CA SER A 171 5.93 -5.99 17.92
C SER A 171 4.65 -5.96 17.06
N LEU A 172 4.78 -5.66 15.78
CA LEU A 172 3.71 -5.65 14.78
C LEU A 172 3.76 -6.90 13.89
N ALA A 173 4.56 -7.93 14.25
CA ALA A 173 4.77 -9.12 13.43
C ALA A 173 3.50 -9.97 13.23
N ASP A 174 2.61 -9.97 14.21
CA ASP A 174 1.34 -10.68 14.18
C ASP A 174 0.23 -9.74 13.66
N ILE A 175 -0.08 -9.84 12.35
CA ILE A 175 -1.12 -9.02 11.69
C ILE A 175 -2.45 -9.15 12.45
N GLY A 176 -2.81 -10.34 12.91
CA GLY A 176 -4.08 -10.60 13.61
C GLY A 176 -4.27 -9.81 14.91
N ARG A 177 -3.19 -9.25 15.48
CA ARG A 177 -3.23 -8.43 16.71
C ARG A 177 -3.33 -6.93 16.45
N ILE A 178 -3.15 -6.47 15.21
CA ILE A 178 -3.19 -5.04 14.88
C ILE A 178 -4.64 -4.57 14.98
N ASP A 179 -4.96 -3.73 15.95
CA ASP A 179 -6.30 -3.16 16.09
C ASP A 179 -6.45 -1.86 15.28
N GLY A 180 -7.68 -1.33 15.20
CA GLY A 180 -7.95 -0.11 14.43
C GLY A 180 -7.15 1.11 14.88
N TYR A 181 -6.83 1.23 16.18
CA TYR A 181 -5.98 2.32 16.67
C TYR A 181 -4.55 2.18 16.17
N THR A 182 -4.01 0.97 16.26
CA THR A 182 -2.66 0.66 15.78
C THR A 182 -2.57 0.89 14.27
N PHE A 183 -3.57 0.44 13.49
CA PHE A 183 -3.63 0.75 12.06
C PHE A 183 -3.66 2.25 11.79
N ALA A 184 -4.52 3.02 12.46
CA ALA A 184 -4.61 4.45 12.25
C ALA A 184 -3.26 5.15 12.51
N CYS A 185 -2.51 4.70 13.52
CA CYS A 185 -1.17 5.21 13.79
C CYS A 185 -0.14 4.74 12.75
N ILE A 186 -0.20 3.50 12.25
CA ILE A 186 0.65 3.04 11.13
C ILE A 186 0.38 3.89 9.88
N ILE A 187 -0.89 4.07 9.51
CA ILE A 187 -1.31 4.88 8.35
C ILE A 187 -0.80 6.31 8.50
N ALA A 188 -0.90 6.90 9.69
CA ALA A 188 -0.39 8.23 9.98
C ALA A 188 1.13 8.36 9.74
N VAL A 189 1.94 7.39 10.21
CA VAL A 189 3.39 7.38 9.96
C VAL A 189 3.69 7.37 8.46
N HIS A 190 3.06 6.44 7.73
CA HIS A 190 3.30 6.29 6.30
C HIS A 190 2.80 7.50 5.51
N ALA A 191 1.68 8.09 5.89
CA ALA A 191 1.18 9.33 5.30
C ALA A 191 2.14 10.51 5.53
N LEU A 192 2.69 10.66 6.74
CA LEU A 192 3.68 11.70 7.04
C LEU A 192 4.97 11.54 6.22
N ARG A 193 5.42 10.29 6.01
CA ARG A 193 6.57 9.99 5.15
C ARG A 193 6.29 10.33 3.70
N SER A 194 5.13 9.93 3.19
CA SER A 194 4.72 10.24 1.82
C SER A 194 4.64 11.75 1.60
N LEU A 195 4.02 12.49 2.53
CA LEU A 195 4.00 13.96 2.50
C LEU A 195 5.40 14.57 2.55
N TRP A 196 6.29 14.03 3.37
CA TRP A 196 7.67 14.51 3.42
C TRP A 196 8.39 14.33 2.09
N LEU A 197 8.14 13.23 1.39
CA LEU A 197 8.73 12.93 0.10
C LEU A 197 8.12 13.75 -1.04
N THR A 198 6.81 14.00 -1.03
CA THR A 198 6.10 14.69 -2.13
C THR A 198 5.91 16.19 -1.90
N ASN A 199 5.92 16.65 -0.65
CA ASN A 199 5.66 18.05 -0.30
C ASN A 199 6.36 18.44 1.02
N GLU A 200 7.64 18.78 0.94
CA GLU A 200 8.45 19.14 2.12
C GLU A 200 7.82 20.27 2.97
N GLN A 201 7.05 21.20 2.38
CA GLN A 201 6.36 22.27 3.12
C GLN A 201 5.20 21.74 3.99
N ALA A 202 4.52 20.67 3.57
CA ALA A 202 3.42 20.05 4.33
C ALA A 202 3.90 19.47 5.66
N THR A 203 5.17 19.05 5.78
CA THR A 203 5.70 18.48 7.02
C THR A 203 5.82 19.47 8.17
N GLN A 204 5.87 20.78 7.88
CA GLN A 204 5.87 21.83 8.91
C GLN A 204 4.51 21.90 9.65
N ASN A 205 3.46 21.31 9.06
CA ASN A 205 2.09 21.30 9.59
C ASN A 205 1.58 19.87 9.87
N ALA A 206 2.44 18.98 10.37
CA ALA A 206 2.05 17.60 10.71
C ALA A 206 0.74 17.51 11.53
N ASN A 207 0.51 18.46 12.44
CA ASN A 207 -0.73 18.53 13.23
C ASN A 207 -1.98 18.76 12.38
N GLU A 208 -1.90 19.54 11.29
CA GLU A 208 -3.00 19.77 10.36
C GLU A 208 -3.26 18.54 9.49
N CYS A 209 -2.20 17.91 8.97
CA CYS A 209 -2.31 16.65 8.22
C CYS A 209 -2.99 15.55 9.04
N MET A 210 -2.67 15.46 10.33
CA MET A 210 -3.28 14.47 11.21
C MET A 210 -4.72 14.81 11.65
N ALA A 211 -5.17 16.06 11.46
CA ALA A 211 -6.55 16.44 11.75
C ALA A 211 -7.54 15.83 10.74
N ASP A 212 -7.11 15.72 9.48
CA ASP A 212 -7.82 15.02 8.41
C ASP A 212 -6.85 14.09 7.67
N LEU A 213 -6.53 12.97 8.33
CA LEU A 213 -5.62 11.97 7.77
C LEU A 213 -6.19 11.36 6.48
N ALA A 214 -7.51 11.19 6.38
CA ALA A 214 -8.10 10.62 5.19
C ALA A 214 -7.95 11.50 3.95
N ALA A 215 -8.20 12.80 4.08
CA ALA A 215 -7.94 13.76 3.00
C ALA A 215 -6.45 13.79 2.65
N THR A 216 -5.59 13.84 3.67
CA THR A 216 -4.13 13.79 3.50
C THR A 216 -3.71 12.59 2.66
N VAL A 217 -4.22 11.40 3.00
CA VAL A 217 -3.88 10.16 2.30
C VAL A 217 -4.46 10.12 0.88
N ALA A 218 -5.68 10.63 0.68
CA ALA A 218 -6.32 10.69 -0.62
C ALA A 218 -5.60 11.62 -1.61
N ASP A 219 -4.98 12.69 -1.10
CA ASP A 219 -4.27 13.69 -1.92
C ASP A 219 -2.82 13.28 -2.27
N ILE A 220 -2.33 12.13 -1.79
CA ILE A 220 -0.99 11.64 -2.12
C ILE A 220 -0.95 11.25 -3.60
N ASN A 221 -0.09 11.93 -4.36
CA ASN A 221 0.26 11.51 -5.71
C ASN A 221 1.22 10.32 -5.64
N HIS A 222 0.72 9.12 -5.93
CA HIS A 222 1.49 7.88 -5.86
C HIS A 222 2.65 7.83 -6.88
N SER A 223 2.49 8.39 -8.07
CA SER A 223 3.55 8.43 -9.08
C SER A 223 4.69 9.37 -8.66
N GLU A 224 4.35 10.54 -8.12
CA GLU A 224 5.35 11.46 -7.56
C GLU A 224 6.04 10.85 -6.34
N LEU A 225 5.31 10.17 -5.47
CA LEU A 225 5.87 9.45 -4.33
C LEU A 225 6.89 8.39 -4.79
N LEU A 226 6.50 7.56 -5.76
CA LEU A 226 7.37 6.53 -6.34
C LEU A 226 8.66 7.14 -6.89
N LEU A 227 8.56 8.21 -7.69
CA LEU A 227 9.73 8.91 -8.23
C LEU A 227 10.66 9.43 -7.13
N ASN A 228 10.10 9.99 -6.05
CA ASN A 228 10.89 10.50 -4.93
C ASN A 228 11.53 9.36 -4.11
N GLU A 229 10.84 8.24 -3.88
CA GLU A 229 11.42 7.05 -3.24
C GLU A 229 12.61 6.50 -4.06
N ILE A 230 12.48 6.48 -5.40
CA ILE A 230 13.53 6.06 -6.33
C ILE A 230 14.71 7.05 -6.35
N ASP A 231 14.44 8.36 -6.38
CA ASP A 231 15.49 9.38 -6.34
C ASP A 231 16.30 9.26 -5.05
N ARG A 232 15.64 9.09 -3.90
CA ARG A 232 16.31 8.85 -2.63
C ARG A 232 17.20 7.61 -2.68
N LEU A 233 16.66 6.51 -3.21
CA LEU A 233 17.37 5.24 -3.34
C LEU A 233 18.66 5.41 -4.17
N ASN A 234 18.58 6.14 -5.28
CA ASN A 234 19.74 6.46 -6.12
C ASN A 234 20.77 7.37 -5.43
N ASN A 235 20.35 8.09 -4.38
CA ASN A 235 21.18 8.97 -3.54
C ASN A 235 21.55 8.31 -2.19
N ASP A 236 21.67 6.97 -2.15
CA ASP A 236 22.13 6.20 -0.99
C ASP A 236 21.26 6.36 0.28
N SER A 237 19.97 6.61 0.12
CA SER A 237 19.01 6.71 1.23
C SER A 237 17.65 6.12 0.83
N PHE A 238 16.87 5.56 1.75
CA PHE A 238 15.53 5.07 1.37
C PHE A 238 14.51 5.36 2.46
N CYS A 239 13.27 5.59 2.07
CA CYS A 239 12.17 5.80 3.01
C CYS A 239 11.00 4.99 2.49
N ALA A 240 10.73 3.83 3.10
CA ALA A 240 9.59 3.02 2.69
C ALA A 240 8.27 3.64 3.13
N CYS A 241 7.34 3.71 2.18
CA CYS A 241 5.93 3.98 2.40
C CYS A 241 5.11 2.73 2.10
N CYS A 242 4.31 2.25 3.07
CA CYS A 242 3.36 1.17 2.85
C CYS A 242 2.06 1.72 2.27
N THR A 243 2.05 1.91 0.95
CA THR A 243 1.02 2.67 0.25
C THR A 243 -0.31 1.92 0.16
N CYS A 244 -0.32 0.58 0.22
CA CYS A 244 -1.57 -0.18 0.14
C CYS A 244 -2.55 0.08 1.30
N LEU A 245 -2.04 0.55 2.44
CA LEU A 245 -2.88 0.97 3.55
C LEU A 245 -3.67 2.26 3.23
N PHE A 246 -3.26 3.02 2.23
CA PHE A 246 -3.91 4.26 1.82
C PHE A 246 -5.28 4.05 1.18
N PHE A 247 -5.60 2.82 0.76
CA PHE A 247 -6.93 2.42 0.32
C PHE A 247 -8.04 2.77 1.32
N ILE A 248 -7.71 2.84 2.61
CA ILE A 248 -8.61 3.27 3.69
C ILE A 248 -9.19 4.69 3.50
N SER A 249 -8.57 5.54 2.67
CA SER A 249 -9.03 6.90 2.37
C SER A 249 -10.43 6.93 1.77
N ASN A 250 -10.86 5.83 1.14
CA ASN A 250 -12.23 5.61 0.66
C ASN A 250 -13.29 5.59 1.79
N TRP A 251 -12.86 5.52 3.06
CA TRP A 251 -13.71 5.59 4.25
C TRP A 251 -13.27 6.71 5.20
N PRO A 252 -13.35 7.98 4.79
CA PRO A 252 -12.67 9.08 5.49
C PRO A 252 -13.13 9.25 6.93
N LYS A 253 -14.43 9.10 7.17
CA LYS A 253 -14.99 9.15 8.52
C LYS A 253 -14.46 8.04 9.42
N ARG A 254 -14.27 6.81 8.91
CA ARG A 254 -13.80 5.67 9.71
C ARG A 254 -12.37 5.92 10.18
N LEU A 255 -11.49 6.31 9.26
CA LEU A 255 -10.09 6.59 9.58
C LEU A 255 -9.95 7.74 10.58
N ASN A 256 -10.56 8.89 10.26
CA ASN A 256 -10.43 10.09 11.09
C ASN A 256 -11.06 9.90 12.48
N ASP A 257 -12.20 9.21 12.61
CA ASP A 257 -12.82 8.95 13.91
C ASP A 257 -11.95 8.04 14.79
N VAL A 258 -11.31 7.03 14.20
CA VAL A 258 -10.42 6.10 14.92
C VAL A 258 -9.13 6.79 15.34
N LEU A 259 -8.49 7.55 14.44
CA LEU A 259 -7.29 8.33 14.77
C LEU A 259 -7.60 9.32 15.90
N ASN A 260 -8.66 10.12 15.77
CA ASN A 260 -9.07 11.09 16.80
C ASN A 260 -9.30 10.45 18.18
N LYS A 261 -9.83 9.23 18.21
CA LYS A 261 -9.97 8.47 19.46
C LYS A 261 -8.63 7.96 19.99
N ALA A 262 -7.71 7.54 19.12
CA ALA A 262 -6.35 7.16 19.51
C ALA A 262 -5.61 8.35 20.14
N ILE A 263 -5.70 9.53 19.51
CA ILE A 263 -5.15 10.80 20.01
C ILE A 263 -5.65 11.08 21.43
N LYS A 264 -6.97 11.07 21.62
CA LYS A 264 -7.61 11.35 22.92
C LYS A 264 -7.24 10.34 24.02
N ARG A 265 -6.86 9.11 23.65
CA ARG A 265 -6.44 8.05 24.58
C ARG A 265 -4.95 8.10 24.93
N GLY A 266 -4.18 9.00 24.31
CA GLY A 266 -2.73 9.08 24.52
C GLY A 266 -1.96 7.88 23.96
N LEU A 267 -2.56 7.14 23.02
CA LEU A 267 -1.85 6.07 22.30
C LEU A 267 -0.85 6.74 21.34
N GLY A 268 0.39 6.89 21.80
CA GLY A 268 1.54 7.31 20.98
C GLY A 268 1.62 8.79 20.62
N ILE A 269 0.73 9.64 21.14
CA ILE A 269 0.62 11.02 20.63
C ILE A 269 1.23 12.02 21.62
N ARG A 270 2.52 12.30 21.46
CA ARG A 270 3.05 13.62 21.82
C ARG A 270 2.99 14.48 20.56
N LEU A 271 1.85 15.10 20.29
CA LEU A 271 1.84 16.29 19.42
C LEU A 271 2.72 17.31 20.15
N PHE A 272 3.74 17.81 19.44
CA PHE A 272 4.63 18.82 19.98
C PHE A 272 3.84 20.06 20.43
#